data_AF-A0A842SZY1-F1
#
_entry.id   AF-A0A842SZY1-F1
#
_cell.length_a   1.000
_cell.length_b   1.000
_cell.length_c   1.000
_cell.angle_alpha   90.00
_cell.angle_beta   90.00
_cell.angle_gamma   90.00
#
_symmetry.space_group_name_H-M   'P 1'
#
loop_
_entity.id
_entity.type
_entity.pdbx_description
1 polymer ?
#
loop_
_entity_poly.entity_id
_entity_poly.type
_entity_poly.pdbx_seq_one_letter_code
_entity_poly.pdbx_strand_id
1 'polypeptide(L)'
;MNEFKHLDKMNLDSLLSEISAVELASILNGVFSKQNVLLLNDSELISENLHKIFDFIFKDTFISNISILNHLEYIRYKWNYDNYEIVDYDEIFDGDKKKKYLKNMKIESAMIKKFLSEEYSKSGLIILRSEIIKAFELSNSIIKILQNHTEVQELTKKDLSESLSEKYGIEIQSEYLDFLLEIVKNYHQQDLSRLSD
;
A
#
# COMPACT_ATOMS: atom_id res chain seq x y z
N MET A 1 -1.19 -6.03 -24.06
CA MET A 1 0.25 -6.13 -24.44
C MET A 1 0.92 -4.79 -24.76
N ASN A 2 0.36 -3.63 -24.35
CA ASN A 2 0.93 -2.30 -24.66
C ASN A 2 1.23 -1.44 -23.41
N GLU A 3 0.89 -1.89 -22.21
CA GLU A 3 1.07 -1.12 -20.95
C GLU A 3 2.53 -1.11 -20.45
N PHE A 4 3.34 -2.08 -20.87
CA PHE A 4 4.74 -2.20 -20.43
C PHE A 4 5.72 -1.33 -21.21
N LYS A 5 5.31 -0.75 -22.36
CA LYS A 5 6.20 0.07 -23.21
C LYS A 5 6.74 1.31 -22.51
N HIS A 6 6.02 1.83 -21.51
CA HIS A 6 6.46 2.97 -20.71
C HIS A 6 7.52 2.57 -19.66
N LEU A 7 7.47 1.32 -19.18
CA LEU A 7 8.44 0.75 -18.23
C LEU A 7 9.74 0.31 -18.92
N ASP A 8 9.71 0.00 -20.22
CA ASP A 8 10.89 -0.39 -21.00
C ASP A 8 11.95 0.72 -21.11
N LYS A 9 11.56 1.99 -20.89
CA LYS A 9 12.45 3.15 -20.91
C LYS A 9 12.96 3.57 -19.53
N MET A 10 12.49 2.91 -18.46
CA MET A 10 12.90 3.23 -17.09
C MET A 10 14.07 2.36 -16.65
N ASN A 11 15.08 2.98 -16.04
CA ASN A 11 16.10 2.26 -15.30
C ASN A 11 15.58 1.99 -13.88
N LEU A 12 14.80 0.91 -13.72
CA LEU A 12 14.20 0.54 -12.44
C LEU A 12 15.24 0.24 -11.37
N ASP A 13 16.38 -0.33 -11.75
CA ASP A 13 17.46 -0.69 -10.82
C ASP A 13 18.06 0.56 -10.18
N SER A 14 18.26 1.62 -10.97
CA SER A 14 18.71 2.93 -10.48
C SER A 14 17.69 3.66 -9.60
N LEU A 15 16.41 3.31 -9.69
CA LEU A 15 15.38 3.86 -8.83
C LEU A 15 15.32 3.13 -7.50
N LEU A 16 15.50 1.80 -7.51
CA LEU A 16 15.51 0.98 -6.31
C LEU A 16 16.75 1.21 -5.42
N SER A 17 17.83 1.78 -5.97
CA SER A 17 19.00 2.16 -5.18
C SER A 17 18.78 3.42 -4.31
N GLU A 18 17.70 4.15 -4.53
CA GLU A 18 17.53 5.53 -4.05
C GLU A 18 16.21 5.75 -3.30
N ILE A 19 15.35 4.73 -3.28
CA ILE A 19 14.21 4.65 -2.37
C ILE A 19 14.37 3.39 -1.53
N SER A 20 14.30 3.54 -0.20
CA SER A 20 14.43 2.42 0.70
C SER A 20 13.18 1.56 0.72
N ALA A 21 13.35 0.29 1.10
CA ALA A 21 12.23 -0.63 1.28
C ALA A 21 11.21 -0.13 2.31
N VAL A 22 11.65 0.61 3.33
CA VAL A 22 10.77 1.14 4.36
C VAL A 22 9.94 2.30 3.82
N GLU A 23 10.53 3.21 3.05
CA GLU A 23 9.78 4.31 2.41
C GLU A 23 8.71 3.76 1.46
N LEU A 24 9.05 2.76 0.65
CA LEU A 24 8.06 2.10 -0.22
C LEU A 24 6.92 1.47 0.60
N ALA A 25 7.23 0.78 1.70
CA ALA A 25 6.22 0.19 2.57
C ALA A 25 5.33 1.26 3.24
N SER A 26 5.92 2.38 3.68
CA SER A 26 5.20 3.54 4.21
C SER A 26 4.26 4.16 3.17
N ILE A 27 4.69 4.28 1.93
CA ILE A 27 3.85 4.76 0.83
C ILE A 27 2.65 3.83 0.61
N LEU A 28 2.89 2.50 0.58
CA LEU A 28 1.79 1.54 0.48
C LEU A 28 0.80 1.69 1.64
N ASN A 29 1.29 1.76 2.87
CA ASN A 29 0.46 1.92 4.07
C ASN A 29 -0.40 3.19 4.02
N GLY A 30 0.20 4.33 3.63
CA GLY A 30 -0.51 5.59 3.48
C GLY A 30 -1.63 5.49 2.44
N VAL A 31 -1.35 4.89 1.27
CA VAL A 31 -2.35 4.68 0.22
C VAL A 31 -3.47 3.73 0.68
N PHE A 32 -3.12 2.60 1.30
CA PHE A 32 -4.09 1.64 1.85
C PHE A 32 -4.93 2.22 3.00
N SER A 33 -4.45 3.29 3.64
CA SER A 33 -5.17 4.05 4.66
C SER A 33 -5.91 5.28 4.11
N LYS A 34 -5.90 5.50 2.78
CA LYS A 34 -6.47 6.69 2.10
C LYS A 34 -5.90 8.01 2.60
N GLN A 35 -4.63 8.00 2.97
CA GLN A 35 -3.88 9.19 3.35
C GLN A 35 -3.21 9.81 2.12
N ASN A 36 -3.04 11.13 2.15
CA ASN A 36 -2.15 11.78 1.20
C ASN A 36 -0.71 11.54 1.66
N VAL A 37 0.16 11.14 0.75
CA VAL A 37 1.55 10.78 1.09
C VAL A 37 2.49 11.79 0.46
N LEU A 38 3.40 12.35 1.25
CA LEU A 38 4.49 13.18 0.76
C LEU A 38 5.81 12.44 0.96
N LEU A 39 6.44 12.02 -0.13
CA LEU A 39 7.80 11.50 -0.10
C LEU A 39 8.79 12.66 -0.21
N LEU A 40 9.69 12.79 0.77
CA LEU A 40 10.83 13.69 0.69
C LEU A 40 11.99 12.95 0.01
N ASN A 41 12.40 13.44 -1.15
CA ASN A 41 13.50 12.87 -1.93
C ASN A 41 14.24 13.98 -2.66
N ASP A 42 15.53 14.12 -2.39
CA ASP A 42 16.35 15.20 -2.96
C ASP A 42 16.81 14.94 -4.40
N SER A 43 16.45 13.79 -5.00
CA SER A 43 16.86 13.40 -6.34
C SER A 43 15.77 13.67 -7.38
N GLU A 44 15.94 14.73 -8.18
CA GLU A 44 14.95 15.16 -9.19
C GLU A 44 14.64 14.08 -10.24
N LEU A 45 15.64 13.34 -10.71
CA LEU A 45 15.50 12.28 -11.74
C LEU A 45 14.57 11.13 -11.26
N ILE A 46 14.45 10.97 -9.95
CA ILE A 46 13.77 9.87 -9.30
C ILE A 46 12.29 10.19 -9.15
N SER A 47 11.96 11.45 -8.86
CA SER A 47 10.59 11.93 -8.69
C SER A 47 9.69 11.55 -9.89
N GLU A 48 10.13 11.82 -11.12
CA GLU A 48 9.34 11.52 -12.33
C GLU A 48 9.13 10.02 -12.56
N ASN A 49 10.14 9.20 -12.26
CA ASN A 49 10.05 7.76 -12.47
C ASN A 49 9.22 7.09 -11.38
N LEU A 50 9.31 7.57 -10.14
CA LEU A 50 8.47 7.12 -9.02
C LEU A 50 6.99 7.39 -9.29
N HIS A 51 6.63 8.58 -9.78
CA HIS A 51 5.25 8.86 -10.15
C HIS A 51 4.69 7.83 -11.14
N LYS A 52 5.44 7.52 -12.20
CA LYS A 52 4.99 6.54 -13.20
C LYS A 52 4.91 5.11 -12.64
N ILE A 53 5.77 4.76 -11.69
CA ILE A 53 5.69 3.47 -10.99
C ILE A 53 4.45 3.41 -10.11
N PHE A 54 4.18 4.45 -9.32
CA PHE A 54 2.99 4.50 -8.48
C PHE A 54 1.71 4.47 -9.30
N ASP A 55 1.66 5.24 -10.39
CA ASP A 55 0.56 5.17 -11.36
C ASP A 55 0.38 3.75 -11.90
N PHE A 56 1.47 3.07 -12.24
CA PHE A 56 1.42 1.71 -12.75
C PHE A 56 0.90 0.69 -11.73
N ILE A 57 1.42 0.70 -10.50
CA ILE A 57 1.09 -0.31 -9.48
C ILE A 57 -0.29 -0.12 -8.86
N PHE A 58 -0.78 1.13 -8.80
CA PHE A 58 -2.11 1.45 -8.26
C PHE A 58 -3.20 1.54 -9.34
N LYS A 59 -2.84 1.48 -10.62
CA LYS A 59 -3.80 1.54 -11.72
C LYS A 59 -4.99 0.59 -11.51
N ASP A 60 -6.19 1.13 -11.63
CA ASP A 60 -7.49 0.44 -11.50
C ASP A 60 -7.76 -0.17 -10.10
N THR A 61 -7.05 0.29 -9.07
CA THR A 61 -7.21 -0.17 -7.68
C THR A 61 -7.47 0.98 -6.72
N PHE A 62 -6.48 1.36 -5.91
CA PHE A 62 -6.53 2.45 -4.96
C PHE A 62 -6.27 3.80 -5.65
N ILE A 63 -6.94 4.85 -5.18
CA ILE A 63 -6.62 6.23 -5.52
C ILE A 63 -5.40 6.62 -4.69
N SER A 64 -4.28 6.85 -5.36
CA SER A 64 -3.02 7.27 -4.73
C SER A 64 -2.82 8.78 -4.87
N ASN A 65 -2.82 9.48 -3.74
CA ASN A 65 -2.44 10.90 -3.67
C ASN A 65 -1.01 11.01 -3.15
N ILE A 66 -0.04 10.73 -4.02
CA ILE A 66 1.38 10.74 -3.68
C ILE A 66 2.02 11.98 -4.29
N SER A 67 2.63 12.81 -3.45
CA SER A 67 3.48 13.93 -3.84
C SER A 67 4.94 13.61 -3.52
N ILE A 68 5.86 14.11 -4.34
CA ILE A 68 7.29 13.95 -4.14
C ILE A 68 7.91 15.34 -4.19
N LEU A 69 8.66 15.70 -3.16
CA LEU A 69 9.37 16.98 -3.08
C LEU A 69 10.79 16.75 -2.57
N ASN A 70 11.71 17.65 -2.90
CA ASN A 70 12.97 17.73 -2.15
C ASN A 70 12.76 18.48 -0.82
N HIS A 71 13.73 18.37 0.09
CA HIS A 71 13.64 18.98 1.41
C HIS A 71 13.53 20.51 1.37
N LEU A 72 14.21 21.17 0.41
CA LEU A 72 14.17 22.62 0.26
C LEU A 72 12.78 23.11 -0.16
N GLU A 73 12.14 22.40 -1.07
CA GLU A 73 10.76 22.66 -1.50
C GLU A 73 9.77 22.44 -0.36
N TYR A 74 9.93 21.35 0.39
CA TYR A 74 9.07 21.07 1.54
C TYR A 74 9.16 22.18 2.60
N ILE A 75 10.37 22.64 2.96
CA ILE A 75 10.54 23.75 3.91
C ILE A 75 9.82 25.01 3.42
N ARG A 76 9.89 25.28 2.11
CA ARG A 76 9.28 26.47 1.50
C ARG A 76 7.75 26.41 1.47
N TYR A 77 7.16 25.22 1.35
CA TYR A 77 5.72 25.03 1.13
C TYR A 77 5.05 24.16 2.18
N LYS A 78 5.67 24.01 3.36
CA LYS A 78 5.29 23.06 4.41
C LYS A 78 3.80 23.06 4.75
N TRP A 79 3.19 24.25 4.84
CA TRP A 79 1.77 24.43 5.18
C TRP A 79 0.81 23.78 4.17
N ASN A 80 1.25 23.53 2.92
CA ASN A 80 0.42 22.83 1.93
C ASN A 80 0.28 21.33 2.25
N TYR A 81 1.10 20.81 3.17
CA TYR A 81 1.24 19.39 3.45
C TYR A 81 0.87 19.02 4.90
N ASP A 82 0.14 19.90 5.61
CA ASP A 82 -0.25 19.67 7.01
C ASP A 82 -1.09 18.38 7.22
N ASN A 83 -1.81 17.95 6.17
CA ASN A 83 -2.64 16.74 6.18
C ASN A 83 -2.00 15.55 5.43
N TYR A 84 -0.69 15.61 5.18
CA TYR A 84 0.05 14.54 4.51
C TYR A 84 0.78 13.67 5.53
N GLU A 85 0.83 12.37 5.27
CA GLU A 85 1.81 11.48 5.87
C GLU A 85 3.16 11.75 5.21
N ILE A 86 4.11 12.24 6.00
CA ILE A 86 5.45 12.57 5.54
C ILE A 86 6.29 11.29 5.59
N VAL A 87 6.81 10.88 4.44
CA VAL A 87 7.72 9.76 4.26
C VAL A 87 9.09 10.37 3.99
N ASP A 88 9.95 10.31 4.99
CA ASP A 88 11.32 10.81 4.95
C ASP A 88 12.24 9.77 5.57
N TYR A 89 13.25 9.35 4.82
CA TYR A 89 14.25 8.39 5.28
C TYR A 89 14.87 8.79 6.61
N ASP A 90 15.25 10.05 6.81
CA ASP A 90 15.95 10.47 8.02
C ASP A 90 15.01 10.47 9.25
N GLU A 91 13.73 10.82 9.07
CA GLU A 91 12.75 10.79 10.15
C GLU A 91 12.25 9.37 10.51
N ILE A 92 12.17 8.47 9.53
CA ILE A 92 11.71 7.09 9.74
C ILE A 92 12.70 6.30 10.61
N PHE A 93 13.99 6.65 10.58
CA PHE A 93 15.03 5.97 11.35
C PHE A 93 15.24 6.53 12.77
N ASP A 94 14.44 7.50 13.22
CA ASP A 94 14.33 7.85 14.63
C ASP A 94 13.74 6.66 15.42
N GLY A 95 14.49 6.14 16.39
CA GLY A 95 14.40 4.76 16.89
C GLY A 95 13.02 4.35 17.42
N ASP A 96 12.31 5.26 18.08
CA ASP A 96 10.98 4.98 18.64
C ASP A 96 9.89 5.00 17.56
N LYS A 97 10.01 5.86 16.55
CA LYS A 97 9.10 5.92 15.39
C LYS A 97 9.28 4.67 14.53
N LYS A 98 10.52 4.26 14.25
CA LYS A 98 10.84 3.07 13.44
C LYS A 98 10.14 1.81 13.94
N LYS A 99 10.16 1.56 15.25
CA LYS A 99 9.56 0.35 15.85
C LYS A 99 8.04 0.34 15.72
N LYS A 100 7.40 1.50 15.86
CA LYS A 100 5.95 1.65 15.67
C LYS A 100 5.57 1.46 14.20
N TYR A 101 6.33 2.05 13.28
CA TYR A 101 6.14 1.88 11.83
C TYR A 101 6.26 0.41 11.40
N LEU A 102 7.36 -0.26 11.77
CA LEU A 102 7.60 -1.65 11.38
C LEU A 102 6.57 -2.65 11.92
N LYS A 103 5.94 -2.35 13.07
CA LYS A 103 4.91 -3.23 13.63
C LYS A 103 3.59 -3.16 12.85
N ASN A 104 3.24 -1.98 12.33
CA ASN A 104 1.96 -1.74 11.67
C ASN A 104 1.99 -2.05 10.18
N MET A 105 3.18 -2.08 9.56
CA MET A 105 3.33 -2.24 8.10
C MET A 105 3.84 -3.64 7.71
N LYS A 106 3.45 -4.69 8.44
CA LYS A 106 3.98 -6.04 8.24
C LYS A 106 3.70 -6.57 6.83
N ILE A 107 2.46 -6.40 6.36
CA ILE A 107 2.02 -6.93 5.06
C ILE A 107 2.63 -6.12 3.93
N GLU A 108 2.66 -4.80 4.04
CA GLU A 108 3.31 -3.87 3.12
C GLU A 108 4.80 -4.20 3.01
N SER A 109 5.48 -4.38 4.16
CA SER A 109 6.89 -4.77 4.20
C SER A 109 7.12 -6.12 3.51
N ALA A 110 6.20 -7.08 3.66
CA ALA A 110 6.28 -8.37 2.98
C ALA A 110 6.08 -8.23 1.46
N MET A 111 5.14 -7.39 1.00
CA MET A 111 4.95 -7.08 -0.41
C MET A 111 6.21 -6.45 -1.02
N ILE A 112 6.81 -5.46 -0.34
CA ILE A 112 8.04 -4.81 -0.79
C ILE A 112 9.23 -5.76 -0.75
N LYS A 113 9.36 -6.60 0.27
CA LYS A 113 10.42 -7.61 0.33
C LYS A 113 10.33 -8.60 -0.83
N LYS A 114 9.11 -9.07 -1.15
CA LYS A 114 8.87 -9.96 -2.30
C LYS A 114 9.25 -9.26 -3.61
N PHE A 115 8.81 -8.01 -3.78
CA PHE A 115 9.19 -7.16 -4.91
C PHE A 115 10.72 -7.06 -5.10
N LEU A 116 11.45 -6.71 -4.03
CA LEU A 116 12.90 -6.50 -4.07
C LEU A 116 13.72 -7.79 -4.16
N SER A 117 13.09 -8.95 -3.93
CA SER A 117 13.76 -10.26 -3.99
C SER A 117 13.86 -10.82 -5.41
N GLU A 118 13.16 -10.23 -6.37
CA GLU A 118 13.17 -10.66 -7.77
C GLU A 118 14.46 -10.24 -8.46
N GLU A 119 15.04 -11.15 -9.25
CA GLU A 119 16.25 -10.88 -10.05
C GLU A 119 16.02 -9.76 -11.08
N TYR A 120 14.80 -9.68 -11.62
CA TYR A 120 14.43 -8.70 -12.63
C TYR A 120 13.40 -7.71 -12.09
N SER A 121 13.78 -6.42 -12.02
CA SER A 121 12.93 -5.36 -11.45
C SER A 121 11.54 -5.24 -12.11
N LYS A 122 11.41 -5.56 -13.39
CA LYS A 122 10.10 -5.61 -14.07
C LYS A 122 9.19 -6.74 -13.55
N SER A 123 9.77 -7.92 -13.31
CA SER A 123 9.06 -9.05 -12.67
C SER A 123 8.59 -8.63 -11.29
N GLY A 124 9.49 -8.01 -10.52
CA GLY A 124 9.19 -7.43 -9.23
C GLY A 124 7.99 -6.47 -9.26
N LEU A 125 7.97 -5.49 -10.17
CA LEU A 125 6.86 -4.54 -10.26
C LEU A 125 5.53 -5.20 -10.61
N ILE A 126 5.54 -6.23 -11.48
CA ILE A 126 4.35 -7.01 -11.80
C ILE A 126 3.83 -7.74 -10.57
N ILE A 127 4.73 -8.32 -9.78
CA ILE A 127 4.39 -8.99 -8.52
C ILE A 127 3.78 -8.00 -7.53
N LEU A 128 4.43 -6.85 -7.32
CA LEU A 128 3.92 -5.82 -6.41
C LEU A 128 2.53 -5.36 -6.80
N ARG A 129 2.31 -5.06 -8.09
CA ARG A 129 1.00 -4.69 -8.61
C ARG A 129 -0.03 -5.80 -8.38
N SER A 130 0.34 -7.05 -8.58
CA SER A 130 -0.55 -8.19 -8.38
C SER A 130 -0.98 -8.33 -6.91
N GLU A 131 -0.07 -8.11 -5.96
CA GLU A 131 -0.40 -8.09 -4.52
C GLU A 131 -1.34 -6.93 -4.16
N ILE A 132 -1.13 -5.74 -4.76
CA ILE A 132 -2.01 -4.57 -4.57
C ILE A 132 -3.41 -4.85 -5.12
N ILE A 133 -3.52 -5.39 -6.33
CA ILE A 133 -4.81 -5.78 -6.94
C ILE A 133 -5.52 -6.80 -6.03
N LYS A 134 -4.80 -7.81 -5.56
CA LYS A 134 -5.35 -8.83 -4.67
C LYS A 134 -5.91 -8.21 -3.38
N ALA A 135 -5.15 -7.31 -2.73
CA ALA A 135 -5.62 -6.62 -1.52
C ALA A 135 -6.88 -5.79 -1.79
N PHE A 136 -6.93 -5.10 -2.93
CA PHE A 136 -8.09 -4.31 -3.34
C PHE A 136 -9.33 -5.19 -3.61
N GLU A 137 -9.17 -6.29 -4.32
CA GLU A 137 -10.28 -7.20 -4.64
C GLU A 137 -10.84 -7.90 -3.40
N LEU A 138 -9.96 -8.36 -2.51
CA LEU A 138 -10.35 -9.04 -1.28
C LEU A 138 -11.05 -8.07 -0.32
N SER A 139 -10.51 -6.85 -0.12
CA SER A 139 -11.18 -5.83 0.70
C SER A 139 -12.56 -5.46 0.15
N ASN A 140 -12.70 -5.29 -1.17
CA ASN A 140 -14.01 -5.08 -1.80
C ASN A 140 -14.97 -6.27 -1.62
N SER A 141 -14.47 -7.49 -1.60
CA SER A 141 -15.29 -8.67 -1.32
C SER A 141 -15.78 -8.70 0.13
N ILE A 142 -14.95 -8.29 1.10
CA ILE A 142 -15.38 -8.15 2.51
C ILE A 142 -16.55 -7.16 2.60
N ILE A 143 -16.48 -6.01 1.92
CA ILE A 143 -17.57 -5.03 1.90
C ILE A 143 -18.87 -5.65 1.39
N LYS A 144 -18.80 -6.42 0.29
CA LYS A 144 -19.98 -7.10 -0.26
C LYS A 144 -20.55 -8.13 0.72
N ILE A 145 -19.71 -8.85 1.45
CA ILE A 145 -20.15 -9.79 2.48
C ILE A 145 -20.86 -9.03 3.61
N LEU A 146 -20.26 -7.96 4.12
CA LEU A 146 -20.83 -7.12 5.18
C LEU A 146 -22.18 -6.50 4.78
N GLN A 147 -22.33 -6.06 3.53
CA GLN A 147 -23.57 -5.48 3.01
C GLN A 147 -24.69 -6.51 2.82
N ASN A 148 -24.34 -7.74 2.46
CA ASN A 148 -25.31 -8.81 2.22
C ASN A 148 -25.67 -9.60 3.50
N HIS A 149 -24.93 -9.38 4.59
CA HIS A 149 -25.21 -10.03 5.85
C HIS A 149 -26.45 -9.43 6.52
N THR A 150 -27.52 -10.22 6.63
CA THR A 150 -28.72 -9.86 7.39
C THR A 150 -28.46 -9.91 8.90
N GLU A 151 -28.96 -8.93 9.66
CA GLU A 151 -28.66 -8.64 11.08
C GLU A 151 -28.98 -9.75 12.10
N VAL A 152 -29.40 -10.94 11.65
CA VAL A 152 -29.87 -12.03 12.53
C VAL A 152 -28.73 -12.89 13.07
N GLN A 153 -27.57 -12.91 12.41
CA GLN A 153 -26.38 -13.63 12.88
C GLN A 153 -25.20 -12.66 13.02
N GLU A 154 -24.41 -12.85 14.06
CA GLU A 154 -23.16 -12.11 14.26
C GLU A 154 -22.13 -12.64 13.26
N LEU A 155 -21.53 -11.76 12.48
CA LEU A 155 -20.47 -12.13 11.54
C LEU A 155 -19.14 -12.16 12.30
N THR A 156 -18.42 -13.26 12.19
CA THR A 156 -17.09 -13.39 12.82
C THR A 156 -15.97 -13.20 11.80
N LYS A 157 -14.75 -12.91 12.26
CA LYS A 157 -13.55 -12.95 11.40
C LYS A 157 -13.34 -14.31 10.74
N LYS A 158 -13.72 -15.39 11.42
CA LYS A 158 -13.64 -16.75 10.89
C LYS A 158 -14.55 -16.90 9.67
N ASP A 159 -15.80 -16.44 9.75
CA ASP A 159 -16.77 -16.53 8.65
C ASP A 159 -16.30 -15.73 7.43
N LEU A 160 -15.69 -14.56 7.65
CA LEU A 160 -15.05 -13.78 6.58
C LEU A 160 -13.91 -14.54 5.92
N SER A 161 -13.01 -15.12 6.72
CA SER A 161 -11.88 -15.89 6.21
C SER A 161 -12.34 -17.09 5.38
N GLU A 162 -13.32 -17.85 5.87
CA GLU A 162 -13.90 -19.00 5.16
C GLU A 162 -14.57 -18.56 3.86
N SER A 163 -15.40 -17.52 3.89
CA SER A 163 -16.08 -16.99 2.71
C SER A 163 -15.11 -16.50 1.63
N LEU A 164 -14.04 -15.81 2.02
CA LEU A 164 -13.00 -15.38 1.09
C LEU A 164 -12.22 -16.57 0.55
N SER A 165 -11.90 -17.55 1.40
CA SER A 165 -11.13 -18.73 1.01
C SER A 165 -11.89 -19.60 0.01
N GLU A 166 -13.19 -19.81 0.23
CA GLU A 166 -14.05 -20.53 -0.71
C GLU A 166 -14.15 -19.82 -2.06
N LYS A 167 -14.37 -18.50 -2.05
CA LYS A 167 -14.57 -17.71 -3.26
C LYS A 167 -13.32 -17.62 -4.14
N TYR A 168 -12.15 -17.48 -3.51
CA TYR A 168 -10.89 -17.22 -4.21
C TYR A 168 -9.96 -18.44 -4.29
N GLY A 169 -10.30 -19.54 -3.62
CA GLY A 169 -9.50 -20.78 -3.61
C GLY A 169 -8.12 -20.60 -2.95
N ILE A 170 -8.01 -19.68 -1.99
CA ILE A 170 -6.76 -19.37 -1.28
C ILE A 170 -7.00 -19.37 0.22
N GLU A 171 -6.04 -19.83 1.01
CA GLU A 171 -6.10 -19.69 2.46
C GLU A 171 -5.79 -18.25 2.87
N ILE A 172 -6.67 -17.65 3.68
CA ILE A 172 -6.48 -16.31 4.24
C ILE A 172 -5.93 -16.42 5.66
N GLN A 173 -4.66 -16.05 5.83
CA GLN A 173 -4.02 -15.98 7.14
C GLN A 173 -4.60 -14.85 7.99
N SER A 174 -4.68 -15.05 9.30
CA SER A 174 -5.24 -14.06 10.24
C SER A 174 -4.59 -12.69 10.11
N GLU A 175 -3.26 -12.62 10.04
CA GLU A 175 -2.55 -11.34 9.91
C GLU A 175 -2.91 -10.60 8.60
N TYR A 176 -3.15 -11.34 7.52
CA TYR A 176 -3.57 -10.76 6.25
C TYR A 176 -5.04 -10.33 6.30
N LEU A 177 -5.91 -11.09 6.99
CA LEU A 177 -7.29 -10.67 7.22
C LEU A 177 -7.37 -9.37 8.01
N ASP A 178 -6.60 -9.24 9.09
CA ASP A 178 -6.56 -8.01 9.90
C ASP A 178 -6.11 -6.82 9.03
N PHE A 179 -5.10 -6.99 8.19
CA PHE A 179 -4.69 -6.00 7.19
C PHE A 179 -5.82 -5.62 6.21
N LEU A 180 -6.55 -6.61 5.67
CA LEU A 180 -7.69 -6.34 4.78
C LEU A 180 -8.80 -5.57 5.51
N LEU A 181 -9.05 -5.87 6.78
CA LEU A 181 -10.03 -5.15 7.60
C LEU A 181 -9.60 -3.71 7.87
N GLU A 182 -8.30 -3.45 8.05
CA GLU A 182 -7.78 -2.08 8.14
C GLU A 182 -8.04 -1.29 6.85
N ILE A 183 -7.87 -1.91 5.67
CA ILE A 183 -8.23 -1.28 4.38
C ILE A 183 -9.74 -0.99 4.33
N VAL A 184 -10.59 -1.95 4.71
CA VAL A 184 -12.06 -1.80 4.72
C VAL A 184 -12.48 -0.65 5.64
N LYS A 185 -11.87 -0.56 6.81
CA LYS A 185 -12.14 0.51 7.80
C LYS A 185 -11.64 1.87 7.34
N ASN A 186 -10.39 1.96 6.93
CA ASN A 186 -9.71 3.25 6.71
C ASN A 186 -9.98 3.78 5.30
N TYR A 187 -9.77 2.95 4.27
CA TYR A 187 -9.91 3.38 2.88
C TYR A 187 -11.36 3.41 2.41
N HIS A 188 -12.09 2.33 2.67
CA HIS A 188 -13.49 2.22 2.26
C HIS A 188 -14.47 2.83 3.26
N GLN A 189 -13.97 3.29 4.42
CA GLN A 189 -14.75 3.98 5.46
C GLN A 189 -15.97 3.18 5.91
N GLN A 190 -15.84 1.84 5.93
CA GLN A 190 -16.90 0.95 6.39
C GLN A 190 -16.80 0.72 7.90
N ASP A 191 -17.96 0.67 8.55
CA ASP A 191 -18.04 0.33 9.96
C ASP A 191 -17.90 -1.19 10.16
N LEU A 192 -16.97 -1.58 11.03
CA LEU A 192 -16.69 -2.96 11.42
C LEU A 192 -17.24 -3.31 12.81
N SER A 193 -18.03 -2.43 13.44
CA SER A 193 -18.63 -2.66 14.76
C SER A 193 -19.49 -3.93 14.86
N ARG A 194 -19.96 -4.42 13.72
CA ARG A 194 -20.77 -5.65 13.59
C ARG A 194 -19.93 -6.93 13.50
N LEU A 195 -18.61 -6.81 13.42
CA LEU A 195 -17.68 -7.92 13.29
C LEU A 195 -17.19 -8.31 14.68
N SER A 196 -17.47 -9.55 15.09
CA SER A 196 -16.84 -10.12 16.27
C SER A 196 -15.45 -10.66 15.94
N ASP A 197 -14.61 -10.77 16.97
CA ASP A 197 -13.37 -11.54 16.87
C ASP A 197 -13.64 -13.01 16.48
#